data_AF-C2FZU9-F1
#
_entry.id   AF-C2FZU9-F1
#
_cell.length_a   1.000
_cell.length_b   1.000
_cell.length_c   1.000
_cell.angle_alpha   90.00
_cell.angle_beta   90.00
_cell.angle_gamma   90.00
#
_symmetry.space_group_name_H-M   'P 1'
#
loop_
_entity.id
_entity.type
_entity.pdbx_description
1 polymer ?
#
loop_
_entity_poly.entity_id
_entity_poly.type
_entity_poly.pdbx_seq_one_letter_code
_entity_poly.pdbx_strand_id
1 'polypeptide(L)'
;MKVVIAEKPSVARDLARVMGAKEVNDGYISGNGYAFTYAFGHLVQLCTPQAYGFHTWSVSNLPIIPAQFKLESKKVKKDGKQMDDGGALKQLNTIKGLLDKAEEVIVATDAGREGELIFRNIYYYLGANVPFKRLWISSQTDKAIKEGFANLKEGSEYDSLYMSARSRSESDWLIGINATQAITLAAGNRGLLSLGRVQTPTLAMICSRFIENKNFKPTAFYKIQAQFEKENIKFKATSNRIDQKDLAEETLAKLTVGTSAKVTKVEGKEVKEPPPLLYDLTNLQQDANKKYGYSADQTLSIAQTLYEKKVITYPRTGSRYIGEDVFEKIEELFQHLADTAEEGIATISRNLIGAKLNKRSVDDKKVTDHHALLVTDEKPSAMLKEQSNIYNMIVNVWWKVSLMCVLRISLPSSWMQKEWS
;
A
#
# COMPACT_ATOMS: atom_id res chain seq x y z
N MET A 1 -10.74 35.08 -7.56
CA MET A 1 -10.51 34.18 -6.39
C MET A 1 -9.98 32.84 -6.88
N LYS A 2 -9.00 32.25 -6.18
CA LYS A 2 -8.44 30.93 -6.52
C LYS A 2 -9.17 29.82 -5.78
N VAL A 3 -9.56 28.74 -6.47
CA VAL A 3 -10.24 27.60 -5.85
C VAL A 3 -9.28 26.43 -5.72
N VAL A 4 -9.04 25.97 -4.50
CA VAL A 4 -8.19 24.81 -4.22
C VAL A 4 -9.10 23.59 -4.01
N ILE A 5 -8.92 22.53 -4.78
CA ILE A 5 -9.73 21.30 -4.67
C ILE A 5 -8.84 20.17 -4.16
N ALA A 6 -9.03 19.79 -2.89
CA ALA A 6 -8.35 18.66 -2.25
C ALA A 6 -9.12 17.34 -2.40
N GLU A 7 -8.47 16.21 -2.14
CA GLU A 7 -9.16 14.90 -2.18
C GLU A 7 -10.06 14.65 -0.97
N LYS A 8 -9.69 15.21 0.19
CA LYS A 8 -10.31 14.91 1.49
C LYS A 8 -10.52 16.20 2.31
N PRO A 9 -11.53 16.24 3.21
CA PRO A 9 -11.77 17.40 4.08
C PRO A 9 -10.62 17.72 5.04
N SER A 10 -9.85 16.71 5.47
CA SER A 10 -8.64 16.92 6.28
C SER A 10 -7.58 17.71 5.51
N VAL A 11 -7.26 17.28 4.29
CA VAL A 11 -6.26 17.95 3.44
C VAL A 11 -6.67 19.39 3.16
N ALA A 12 -7.93 19.66 2.81
CA ALA A 12 -8.40 21.03 2.60
C ALA A 12 -8.24 21.92 3.84
N ARG A 13 -8.48 21.38 5.04
CA ARG A 13 -8.27 22.11 6.31
C ARG A 13 -6.80 22.43 6.55
N ASP A 14 -5.91 21.49 6.31
CA ASP A 14 -4.47 21.69 6.50
C ASP A 14 -3.92 22.72 5.52
N LEU A 15 -4.33 22.66 4.25
CA LEU A 15 -3.98 23.66 3.24
C LEU A 15 -4.53 25.04 3.64
N ALA A 16 -5.80 25.13 4.05
CA ALA A 16 -6.42 26.38 4.49
C ALA A 16 -5.69 27.00 5.69
N ARG A 17 -5.33 26.19 6.70
CA ARG A 17 -4.56 26.61 7.87
C ARG A 17 -3.22 27.23 7.47
N VAL A 18 -2.44 26.53 6.65
CA VAL A 18 -1.11 26.98 6.23
C VAL A 18 -1.18 28.25 5.38
N MET A 19 -2.23 28.36 4.55
CA MET A 19 -2.46 29.51 3.67
C MET A 19 -3.25 30.64 4.33
N GLY A 20 -3.60 30.52 5.62
CA GLY A 20 -4.24 31.59 6.39
C GLY A 20 -5.73 31.84 6.09
N ALA A 21 -6.43 30.89 5.48
CA ALA A 21 -7.88 30.95 5.28
C ALA A 21 -8.62 30.51 6.56
N LYS A 22 -9.64 31.26 6.97
CA LYS A 22 -10.29 31.11 8.29
C LYS A 22 -11.82 31.02 8.25
N GLU A 23 -12.44 31.45 7.14
CA GLU A 23 -13.90 31.49 7.04
C GLU A 23 -14.43 30.11 6.68
N VAL A 24 -15.08 29.45 7.63
CA VAL A 24 -15.65 28.11 7.43
C VAL A 24 -17.03 28.25 6.79
N ASN A 25 -17.21 27.64 5.64
CA ASN A 25 -18.47 27.54 4.92
C ASN A 25 -18.92 26.07 4.81
N ASP A 26 -20.15 25.86 4.36
CA ASP A 26 -20.66 24.51 4.11
C ASP A 26 -19.99 23.88 2.88
N GLY A 27 -19.00 23.01 3.11
CA GLY A 27 -18.27 22.28 2.07
C GLY A 27 -16.96 22.93 1.59
N TYR A 28 -16.53 24.05 2.18
CA TYR A 28 -15.25 24.70 1.87
C TYR A 28 -14.81 25.71 2.95
N ILE A 29 -13.56 26.17 2.90
CA ILE A 29 -12.99 27.21 3.77
C ILE A 29 -12.44 28.34 2.89
N SER A 30 -12.82 29.59 3.16
CA SER A 30 -12.36 30.77 2.41
C SER A 30 -11.47 31.70 3.23
N GLY A 31 -10.71 32.52 2.51
CA GLY A 31 -9.88 33.58 3.08
C GLY A 31 -8.55 33.71 2.37
N ASN A 32 -7.89 34.86 2.58
CA ASN A 32 -6.58 35.16 2.00
C ASN A 32 -6.50 35.00 0.46
N GLY A 33 -7.61 35.24 -0.25
CA GLY A 33 -7.71 35.12 -1.71
C GLY A 33 -8.01 33.70 -2.24
N TYR A 34 -8.22 32.73 -1.35
CA TYR A 34 -8.47 31.33 -1.69
C TYR A 34 -9.84 30.83 -1.20
N ALA A 35 -10.36 29.81 -1.88
CA ALA A 35 -11.42 28.93 -1.38
C ALA A 35 -10.94 27.47 -1.44
N PHE A 36 -10.74 26.85 -0.28
CA PHE A 36 -10.33 25.46 -0.11
C PHE A 36 -11.54 24.55 0.01
N THR A 37 -11.88 23.84 -1.06
CA THR A 37 -12.89 22.80 -1.07
C THR A 37 -12.25 21.43 -1.23
N TYR A 38 -13.07 20.39 -1.21
CA TYR A 38 -12.62 19.02 -1.20
C TYR A 38 -13.61 18.08 -1.90
N ALA A 39 -13.08 16.97 -2.38
CA ALA A 39 -13.84 15.75 -2.57
C ALA A 39 -13.84 14.93 -1.25
N PHE A 40 -14.30 13.68 -1.33
CA PHE A 40 -14.10 12.69 -0.27
C PHE A 40 -14.06 11.31 -0.92
N GLY A 41 -13.09 11.16 -1.82
CA GLY A 41 -13.07 10.12 -2.85
C GLY A 41 -13.90 10.52 -4.07
N HIS A 42 -14.31 9.52 -4.87
CA HIS A 42 -15.07 9.76 -6.09
C HIS A 42 -16.46 10.33 -5.78
N LEU A 43 -16.76 11.53 -6.30
CA LEU A 43 -18.11 12.12 -6.29
C LEU A 43 -18.93 11.72 -7.53
N VAL A 44 -18.24 11.22 -8.56
CA VAL A 44 -18.78 10.82 -9.85
C VAL A 44 -18.21 9.46 -10.23
N GLN A 45 -18.95 8.71 -11.04
CA GLN A 45 -18.60 7.38 -11.52
C GLN A 45 -18.91 7.23 -13.01
N LEU A 46 -18.36 6.21 -13.65
CA LEU A 46 -18.76 5.83 -15.02
C LEU A 46 -20.24 5.40 -15.01
N CYS A 47 -20.99 5.82 -16.03
CA CYS A 47 -22.38 5.44 -16.17
C CYS A 47 -22.55 3.91 -16.28
N THR A 48 -23.66 3.42 -15.74
CA THR A 48 -24.10 2.04 -15.92
C THR A 48 -24.56 1.75 -17.37
N PRO A 49 -24.62 0.47 -17.79
CA PRO A 49 -25.14 0.08 -19.11
C PRO A 49 -26.52 0.67 -19.46
N GLN A 50 -27.37 0.87 -18.46
CA GLN A 50 -28.71 1.45 -18.62
C GLN A 50 -28.68 2.85 -19.22
N ALA A 51 -27.67 3.68 -18.89
CA ALA A 51 -27.50 5.01 -19.45
C ALA A 51 -27.16 5.00 -20.96
N TYR A 52 -26.77 3.84 -21.49
CA TYR A 52 -26.48 3.61 -22.90
C TYR A 52 -27.59 2.79 -23.60
N GLY A 53 -28.74 2.58 -22.95
CA GLY A 53 -29.89 1.86 -23.50
C GLY A 53 -29.91 0.35 -23.24
N PHE A 54 -28.95 -0.19 -22.48
CA PHE A 54 -28.90 -1.62 -22.15
C PHE A 54 -29.60 -1.89 -20.80
N HIS A 55 -30.91 -2.07 -20.85
CA HIS A 55 -31.75 -2.27 -19.65
C HIS A 55 -31.81 -3.72 -19.15
N THR A 56 -31.57 -4.69 -20.03
CA THR A 56 -31.63 -6.12 -19.72
C THR A 56 -30.34 -6.82 -20.11
N TRP A 57 -30.01 -7.89 -19.36
CA TRP A 57 -28.88 -8.75 -19.69
C TRP A 57 -29.31 -9.72 -20.78
N SER A 58 -28.64 -9.66 -21.93
CA SER A 58 -28.87 -10.55 -23.06
C SER A 58 -27.54 -10.78 -23.78
N VAL A 59 -27.34 -12.00 -24.29
CA VAL A 59 -26.17 -12.33 -25.11
C VAL A 59 -26.10 -11.44 -26.35
N SER A 60 -27.26 -11.06 -26.92
CA SER A 60 -27.33 -10.15 -28.08
C SER A 60 -26.80 -8.75 -27.81
N ASN A 61 -26.72 -8.33 -26.54
CA ASN A 61 -26.22 -7.02 -26.14
C ASN A 61 -24.71 -7.02 -25.90
N LEU A 62 -24.06 -8.20 -25.90
CA LEU A 62 -22.64 -8.34 -25.55
C LEU A 62 -21.76 -8.40 -26.81
N PRO A 63 -20.59 -7.73 -26.79
CA PRO A 63 -20.10 -6.84 -25.74
C PRO A 63 -20.73 -5.44 -25.80
N ILE A 64 -21.06 -4.89 -24.64
CA ILE A 64 -21.45 -3.49 -24.43
C ILE A 64 -20.17 -2.65 -24.48
N ILE A 65 -20.02 -1.88 -25.56
CA ILE A 65 -18.90 -0.96 -25.79
C ILE A 65 -19.48 0.43 -26.10
N PRO A 66 -19.47 1.36 -25.12
CA PRO A 66 -19.89 2.74 -25.37
C PRO A 66 -18.99 3.43 -26.38
N ALA A 67 -19.56 4.22 -27.31
CA ALA A 67 -18.77 5.08 -28.20
C ALA A 67 -17.99 6.16 -27.41
N GLN A 68 -18.59 6.64 -26.32
CA GLN A 68 -17.96 7.54 -25.36
C GLN A 68 -18.44 7.19 -23.96
N PHE A 69 -17.48 7.07 -23.02
CA PHE A 69 -17.80 6.90 -21.62
C PHE A 69 -18.39 8.19 -21.04
N LYS A 70 -19.58 8.07 -20.45
CA LYS A 70 -20.27 9.14 -19.73
C LYS A 70 -20.04 9.00 -18.23
N LEU A 71 -20.07 10.13 -17.54
CA LEU A 71 -20.00 10.20 -16.09
C LEU A 71 -21.39 10.51 -15.51
N GLU A 72 -21.67 9.93 -14.36
CA GLU A 72 -22.84 10.24 -13.53
C GLU A 72 -22.40 10.53 -12.09
N SER A 73 -23.24 11.21 -11.32
CA SER A 73 -23.06 11.32 -9.87
C SER A 73 -22.98 9.93 -9.24
N LYS A 74 -22.13 9.81 -8.21
CA LYS A 74 -21.97 8.57 -7.44
C LYS A 74 -23.33 8.06 -6.98
N LYS A 75 -23.57 6.77 -7.22
CA LYS A 75 -24.80 6.09 -6.80
C LYS A 75 -24.58 5.31 -5.51
N VAL A 76 -25.59 5.28 -4.66
CA VAL A 76 -25.66 4.42 -3.47
C VAL A 76 -26.89 3.52 -3.56
N LYS A 77 -26.79 2.33 -2.98
CA LYS A 77 -27.92 1.40 -2.88
C LYS A 77 -28.67 1.70 -1.59
N LYS A 78 -29.93 2.13 -1.71
CA LYS A 78 -30.84 2.33 -0.58
C LYS A 78 -32.17 1.66 -0.91
N ASP A 79 -32.65 0.82 0.00
CA ASP A 79 -33.89 0.05 -0.17
C ASP A 79 -33.94 -0.75 -1.48
N GLY A 80 -32.80 -1.33 -1.87
CA GLY A 80 -32.68 -2.12 -3.10
C GLY A 80 -32.57 -1.31 -4.39
N LYS A 81 -32.78 0.01 -4.36
CA LYS A 81 -32.71 0.90 -5.53
C LYS A 81 -31.39 1.67 -5.57
N GLN A 82 -30.89 1.91 -6.78
CA GLN A 82 -29.78 2.84 -6.99
C GLN A 82 -30.34 4.27 -7.02
N MET A 83 -29.80 5.12 -6.17
CA MET A 83 -30.10 6.55 -6.13
C MET A 83 -28.82 7.35 -6.00
N ASP A 84 -28.87 8.65 -6.28
CA ASP A 84 -27.73 9.52 -6.08
C ASP A 84 -27.31 9.60 -4.62
N ASP A 85 -26.01 9.61 -4.39
CA ASP A 85 -25.41 9.89 -3.10
C ASP A 85 -25.66 11.38 -2.76
N GLY A 86 -26.54 11.63 -1.78
CA GLY A 86 -26.91 13.00 -1.39
C GLY A 86 -25.73 13.83 -0.90
N GLY A 87 -24.73 13.20 -0.25
CA GLY A 87 -23.50 13.87 0.14
C GLY A 87 -22.68 14.28 -1.07
N ALA A 88 -22.51 13.36 -2.03
CA ALA A 88 -21.80 13.65 -3.27
C ALA A 88 -22.48 14.75 -4.09
N LEU A 89 -23.81 14.71 -4.24
CA LEU A 89 -24.57 15.75 -4.93
C LEU A 89 -24.40 17.13 -4.27
N LYS A 90 -24.54 17.19 -2.94
CA LYS A 90 -24.34 18.44 -2.19
C LYS A 90 -22.95 19.01 -2.46
N GLN A 91 -21.91 18.19 -2.35
CA GLN A 91 -20.54 18.64 -2.56
C GLN A 91 -20.26 19.03 -4.02
N LEU A 92 -20.81 18.30 -5.00
CA LEU A 92 -20.73 18.67 -6.41
C LEU A 92 -21.35 20.04 -6.68
N ASN A 93 -22.48 20.35 -6.03
CA ASN A 93 -23.10 21.67 -6.13
C ASN A 93 -22.24 22.77 -5.51
N THR A 94 -21.62 22.50 -4.34
CA THR A 94 -20.66 23.42 -3.72
C THR A 94 -19.48 23.69 -4.65
N ILE A 95 -18.86 22.63 -5.20
CA ILE A 95 -17.74 22.75 -6.13
C ILE A 95 -18.15 23.53 -7.38
N LYS A 96 -19.33 23.24 -7.95
CA LYS A 96 -19.86 23.96 -9.11
C LYS A 96 -19.96 25.47 -8.84
N GLY A 97 -20.60 25.85 -7.74
CA GLY A 97 -20.75 27.27 -7.37
C GLY A 97 -19.43 28.00 -7.12
N LEU A 98 -18.39 27.28 -6.68
CA LEU A 98 -17.03 27.82 -6.55
C LEU A 98 -16.35 27.95 -7.91
N LEU A 99 -16.45 26.93 -8.77
CA LEU A 99 -15.86 26.93 -10.11
C LEU A 99 -16.46 28.03 -11.00
N ASP A 100 -17.76 28.29 -10.90
CA ASP A 100 -18.43 29.36 -11.65
C ASP A 100 -17.88 30.77 -11.32
N LYS A 101 -17.20 30.93 -10.17
CA LYS A 101 -16.61 32.19 -9.69
C LYS A 101 -15.07 32.16 -9.67
N ALA A 102 -14.46 31.06 -10.11
CA ALA A 102 -13.03 30.85 -10.02
C ALA A 102 -12.29 31.53 -11.19
N GLU A 103 -11.17 32.18 -10.88
CA GLU A 103 -10.23 32.66 -11.91
C GLU A 103 -9.23 31.57 -12.30
N GLU A 104 -8.84 30.76 -11.32
CA GLU A 104 -7.87 29.67 -11.45
C GLU A 104 -8.22 28.60 -10.42
N VAL A 105 -8.04 27.33 -10.80
CA VAL A 105 -8.18 26.19 -9.91
C VAL A 105 -6.80 25.65 -9.55
N ILE A 106 -6.59 25.31 -8.28
CA ILE A 106 -5.39 24.61 -7.82
C ILE A 106 -5.82 23.20 -7.41
N VAL A 107 -5.35 22.22 -8.17
CA VAL A 107 -5.62 20.80 -7.94
C VAL A 107 -4.70 20.31 -6.83
N ALA A 108 -5.29 19.95 -5.69
CA ALA A 108 -4.62 19.50 -4.49
C ALA A 108 -5.10 18.10 -4.05
N THR A 109 -5.58 17.29 -5.00
CA THR A 109 -5.81 15.85 -4.78
C THR A 109 -4.49 15.11 -4.58
N ASP A 110 -4.54 13.87 -4.12
CA ASP A 110 -3.31 13.10 -3.81
C ASP A 110 -2.39 13.00 -5.04
N ALA A 111 -1.07 13.07 -4.84
CA ALA A 111 -0.07 13.19 -5.89
C ALA A 111 0.17 11.87 -6.66
N GLY A 112 -0.89 11.39 -7.32
CA GLY A 112 -0.89 10.13 -8.04
C GLY A 112 -2.01 10.02 -9.07
N ARG A 113 -2.07 8.84 -9.72
CA ARG A 113 -3.02 8.57 -10.81
C ARG A 113 -4.48 8.74 -10.40
N GLU A 114 -4.85 8.20 -9.25
CA GLU A 114 -6.24 8.26 -8.79
C GLU A 114 -6.64 9.69 -8.40
N GLY A 115 -5.71 10.46 -7.81
CA GLY A 115 -5.95 11.87 -7.50
C GLY A 115 -6.21 12.72 -8.75
N GLU A 116 -5.48 12.47 -9.85
CA GLU A 116 -5.78 13.10 -11.16
C GLU A 116 -7.17 12.73 -11.67
N LEU A 117 -7.53 11.45 -11.59
CA LEU A 117 -8.83 10.95 -12.05
C LEU A 117 -9.99 11.56 -11.26
N ILE A 118 -9.87 11.63 -9.93
CA ILE A 118 -10.90 12.20 -9.04
C ILE A 118 -11.19 13.65 -9.44
N PHE A 119 -10.15 14.51 -9.49
CA PHE A 119 -10.34 15.92 -9.83
C PHE A 119 -10.91 16.08 -11.24
N ARG A 120 -10.28 15.46 -12.25
CA ARG A 120 -10.67 15.68 -13.65
C ARG A 120 -12.03 15.11 -13.99
N ASN A 121 -12.45 14.00 -13.37
CA ASN A 121 -13.81 13.52 -13.54
C ASN A 121 -14.84 14.51 -12.98
N ILE A 122 -14.58 15.11 -11.81
CA ILE A 122 -15.45 16.16 -11.26
C ILE A 122 -15.47 17.38 -12.19
N TYR A 123 -14.29 17.84 -12.62
CA TYR A 123 -14.12 19.00 -13.50
C TYR A 123 -14.90 18.84 -14.81
N TYR A 124 -14.73 17.72 -15.51
CA TYR A 124 -15.44 17.45 -16.77
C TYR A 124 -16.93 17.17 -16.58
N TYR A 125 -17.31 16.46 -15.51
CA TYR A 125 -18.72 16.22 -15.19
C TYR A 125 -19.49 17.54 -14.95
N LEU A 126 -18.87 18.50 -14.27
CA LEU A 126 -19.47 19.81 -14.00
C LEU A 126 -19.44 20.77 -15.20
N GLY A 127 -18.78 20.38 -16.30
CA GLY A 127 -18.60 21.22 -17.50
C GLY A 127 -17.72 22.44 -17.27
N ALA A 128 -16.77 22.35 -16.33
CA ALA A 128 -15.89 23.46 -16.00
C ALA A 128 -14.86 23.70 -17.11
N ASN A 129 -14.51 24.97 -17.33
CA ASN A 129 -13.49 25.41 -18.32
C ASN A 129 -12.44 26.36 -17.71
N VAL A 130 -12.45 26.51 -16.38
CA VAL A 130 -11.51 27.38 -15.66
C VAL A 130 -10.10 26.78 -15.74
N PRO A 131 -9.05 27.56 -16.06
CA PRO A 131 -7.68 27.05 -16.08
C PRO A 131 -7.29 26.50 -14.71
N PHE A 132 -6.47 25.44 -14.70
CA PHE A 132 -6.03 24.82 -13.45
C PHE A 132 -4.53 24.50 -13.43
N LYS A 133 -3.96 24.61 -12.24
CA LYS A 133 -2.59 24.23 -11.90
C LYS A 133 -2.58 23.10 -10.89
N ARG A 134 -1.47 22.37 -10.82
CA ARG A 134 -1.30 21.22 -9.95
C ARG A 134 -0.37 21.52 -8.77
N LEU A 135 -0.89 21.32 -7.57
CA LEU A 135 -0.10 21.24 -6.34
C LEU A 135 0.36 19.79 -6.15
N TRP A 136 1.62 19.50 -6.48
CA TRP A 136 2.17 18.13 -6.44
C TRP A 136 3.03 17.90 -5.19
N ILE A 137 2.38 17.51 -4.09
CA ILE A 137 3.03 17.24 -2.81
C ILE A 137 2.64 15.86 -2.26
N SER A 138 3.62 15.10 -1.76
CA SER A 138 3.40 13.82 -1.06
C SER A 138 3.49 13.96 0.47
N SER A 139 3.88 15.15 0.94
CA SER A 139 4.00 15.52 2.36
C SER A 139 3.04 16.67 2.68
N GLN A 140 2.42 16.61 3.85
CA GLN A 140 1.48 17.62 4.35
C GLN A 140 2.12 18.51 5.43
N THR A 141 3.46 18.55 5.51
CA THR A 141 4.15 19.48 6.40
C THR A 141 3.94 20.93 5.94
N ASP A 142 3.94 21.89 6.88
CA ASP A 142 3.80 23.31 6.57
C ASP A 142 4.87 23.79 5.56
N LYS A 143 6.09 23.24 5.63
CA LYS A 143 7.19 23.49 4.69
C LYS A 143 6.83 22.99 3.29
N ALA A 144 6.47 21.71 3.16
CA ALA A 144 6.10 21.11 1.88
C ALA A 144 4.88 21.80 1.23
N ILE A 145 3.88 22.19 2.03
CA ILE A 145 2.71 22.92 1.52
C ILE A 145 3.14 24.29 0.97
N LYS A 146 3.90 25.08 1.73
CA LYS A 146 4.35 26.42 1.28
C LYS A 146 5.23 26.34 0.03
N GLU A 147 6.19 25.42 0.01
CA GLU A 147 7.05 25.19 -1.16
C GLU A 147 6.25 24.69 -2.37
N GLY A 148 5.26 23.83 -2.16
CA GLY A 148 4.37 23.33 -3.21
C GLY A 148 3.52 24.44 -3.83
N PHE A 149 2.95 25.33 -3.02
CA PHE A 149 2.19 26.50 -3.52
C PHE A 149 3.08 27.49 -4.27
N ALA A 150 4.35 27.62 -3.91
CA ALA A 150 5.31 28.45 -4.64
C ALA A 150 5.70 27.83 -5.99
N ASN A 151 5.61 26.49 -6.13
CA ASN A 151 6.09 25.73 -7.29
C ASN A 151 4.97 24.95 -7.99
N LEU A 152 3.80 25.56 -8.15
CA LEU A 152 2.68 24.96 -8.88
C LEU A 152 3.07 24.60 -10.32
N LYS A 153 2.58 23.45 -10.77
CA LYS A 153 2.81 22.92 -12.12
C LYS A 153 1.62 23.16 -13.02
N GLU A 154 1.84 23.21 -14.32
CA GLU A 154 0.72 23.31 -15.26
C GLU A 154 -0.07 22.00 -15.28
N GLY A 155 -1.40 22.08 -15.36
CA GLY A 155 -2.24 20.89 -15.36
C GLY A 155 -1.89 19.91 -16.48
N SER A 156 -1.47 20.43 -17.64
CA SER A 156 -1.09 19.66 -18.83
C SER A 156 0.11 18.74 -18.61
N GLU A 157 1.00 19.05 -17.66
CA GLU A 157 2.14 18.17 -17.30
C GLU A 157 1.67 16.78 -16.82
N TYR A 158 0.41 16.68 -16.34
CA TYR A 158 -0.18 15.47 -15.79
C TYR A 158 -1.24 14.83 -16.68
N ASP A 159 -1.40 15.29 -17.93
CA ASP A 159 -2.40 14.73 -18.85
C ASP A 159 -2.17 13.24 -19.11
N SER A 160 -0.91 12.81 -19.31
CA SER A 160 -0.58 11.39 -19.49
C SER A 160 -0.94 10.53 -18.27
N LEU A 161 -0.79 11.11 -17.07
CA LEU A 161 -1.11 10.43 -15.81
C LEU A 161 -2.63 10.26 -15.65
N TYR A 162 -3.38 11.32 -15.96
CA TYR A 162 -4.84 11.26 -16.03
C TYR A 162 -5.32 10.24 -17.06
N MET A 163 -4.79 10.27 -18.29
CA MET A 163 -5.18 9.34 -19.35
C MET A 163 -4.89 7.89 -18.96
N SER A 164 -3.79 7.62 -18.25
CA SER A 164 -3.49 6.30 -17.68
C SER A 164 -4.56 5.86 -16.66
N ALA A 165 -4.94 6.74 -15.73
CA ALA A 165 -5.96 6.45 -14.72
C ALA A 165 -7.35 6.23 -15.34
N ARG A 166 -7.72 7.07 -16.31
CA ARG A 166 -8.95 6.96 -17.08
C ARG A 166 -9.00 5.64 -17.87
N SER A 167 -7.95 5.30 -18.59
CA SER A 167 -7.85 4.05 -19.37
C SER A 167 -8.01 2.81 -18.47
N ARG A 168 -7.42 2.85 -17.27
CA ARG A 168 -7.61 1.79 -16.26
C ARG A 168 -9.07 1.66 -15.85
N SER A 169 -9.71 2.77 -15.49
CA SER A 169 -11.11 2.81 -15.05
C SER A 169 -12.06 2.28 -16.13
N GLU A 170 -11.89 2.74 -17.38
CA GLU A 170 -12.70 2.30 -18.53
C GLU A 170 -12.44 0.84 -18.89
N SER A 171 -11.20 0.37 -18.83
CA SER A 171 -10.85 -1.04 -19.07
C SER A 171 -11.45 -1.98 -18.01
N ASP A 172 -11.36 -1.59 -16.73
CA ASP A 172 -11.96 -2.34 -15.63
C ASP A 172 -13.49 -2.41 -15.77
N TRP A 173 -14.11 -1.33 -16.23
CA TRP A 173 -15.54 -1.30 -16.55
C TRP A 173 -15.88 -2.24 -17.73
N LEU A 174 -15.15 -2.15 -18.84
CA LEU A 174 -15.41 -2.95 -20.05
C LEU A 174 -15.30 -4.45 -19.75
N ILE A 175 -14.23 -4.87 -19.11
CA ILE A 175 -14.01 -6.28 -18.78
C ILE A 175 -15.01 -6.72 -17.71
N GLY A 176 -15.16 -5.93 -16.64
CA GLY A 176 -16.00 -6.27 -15.50
C GLY A 176 -17.47 -6.46 -15.88
N ILE A 177 -18.04 -5.47 -16.58
CA ILE A 177 -19.44 -5.50 -17.01
C ILE A 177 -19.68 -6.63 -18.01
N ASN A 178 -18.88 -6.72 -19.08
CA ASN A 178 -19.13 -7.68 -20.14
C ASN A 178 -18.89 -9.12 -19.69
N ALA A 179 -17.77 -9.39 -19.03
CA ALA A 179 -17.43 -10.75 -18.61
C ALA A 179 -18.41 -11.26 -17.54
N THR A 180 -18.79 -10.42 -16.56
CA THR A 180 -19.76 -10.77 -15.52
C THR A 180 -21.13 -11.13 -16.13
N GLN A 181 -21.62 -10.33 -17.08
CA GLN A 181 -22.88 -10.63 -17.76
C GLN A 181 -22.78 -11.92 -18.58
N ALA A 182 -21.71 -12.08 -19.38
CA ALA A 182 -21.52 -13.25 -20.23
C ALA A 182 -21.52 -14.56 -19.43
N ILE A 183 -20.73 -14.64 -18.36
CA ILE A 183 -20.60 -15.87 -17.58
C ILE A 183 -21.87 -16.17 -16.75
N THR A 184 -22.53 -15.13 -16.23
CA THR A 184 -23.78 -15.30 -15.47
C THR A 184 -24.90 -15.82 -16.37
N LEU A 185 -25.02 -15.28 -17.59
CA LEU A 185 -25.97 -15.76 -18.60
C LEU A 185 -25.65 -17.19 -19.04
N ALA A 186 -24.39 -17.51 -19.31
CA ALA A 186 -23.95 -18.85 -19.69
C ALA A 186 -24.21 -19.90 -18.59
N ALA A 187 -24.16 -19.50 -17.32
CA ALA A 187 -24.49 -20.36 -16.17
C ALA A 187 -26.01 -20.50 -15.90
N GLY A 188 -26.85 -19.98 -16.80
CA GLY A 188 -28.31 -20.07 -16.68
C GLY A 188 -28.91 -19.14 -15.62
N ASN A 189 -28.22 -18.03 -15.30
CA ASN A 189 -28.69 -16.99 -14.39
C ASN A 189 -29.09 -17.48 -12.98
N ARG A 190 -28.42 -18.54 -12.49
CA ARG A 190 -28.68 -19.15 -11.17
C ARG A 190 -28.03 -18.40 -10.00
N GLY A 191 -27.30 -17.34 -10.29
CA GLY A 191 -26.58 -16.50 -9.34
C GLY A 191 -25.57 -15.61 -10.06
N LEU A 192 -25.24 -14.46 -9.47
CA LEU A 192 -24.26 -13.54 -10.04
C LEU A 192 -22.86 -14.16 -9.99
N LEU A 193 -22.23 -14.29 -11.15
CA LEU A 193 -20.85 -14.74 -11.29
C LEU A 193 -19.98 -13.56 -11.73
N SER A 194 -19.29 -12.93 -10.78
CA SER A 194 -18.45 -11.76 -11.06
C SER A 194 -17.13 -12.16 -11.73
N LEU A 195 -16.78 -11.45 -12.79
CA LEU A 195 -15.47 -11.53 -13.44
C LEU A 195 -14.87 -10.13 -13.53
N GLY A 196 -13.54 -10.06 -13.48
CA GLY A 196 -12.84 -8.79 -13.59
C GLY A 196 -11.35 -8.98 -13.71
N ARG A 197 -10.69 -7.98 -14.31
CA ARG A 197 -9.27 -8.01 -14.66
C ARG A 197 -8.33 -8.33 -13.48
N VAL A 198 -8.73 -8.05 -12.24
CA VAL A 198 -7.93 -8.31 -11.03
C VAL A 198 -8.47 -9.48 -10.20
N GLN A 199 -9.78 -9.51 -9.92
CA GLN A 199 -10.39 -10.57 -9.10
C GLN A 199 -10.22 -11.97 -9.71
N THR A 200 -10.40 -12.09 -11.04
CA THR A 200 -10.37 -13.37 -11.74
C THR A 200 -8.99 -14.01 -11.78
N PRO A 201 -7.91 -13.33 -12.22
CA PRO A 201 -6.57 -13.93 -12.17
C PRO A 201 -6.12 -14.23 -10.74
N THR A 202 -6.52 -13.41 -9.76
CA THR A 202 -6.22 -13.68 -8.34
C THR A 202 -6.84 -15.00 -7.89
N LEU A 203 -8.12 -15.23 -8.22
CA LEU A 203 -8.79 -16.51 -7.96
C LEU A 203 -8.10 -17.67 -8.71
N ALA A 204 -7.73 -17.46 -9.98
CA ALA A 204 -7.04 -18.46 -10.78
C ALA A 204 -5.69 -18.88 -10.16
N MET A 205 -4.93 -17.96 -9.57
CA MET A 205 -3.70 -18.27 -8.84
C MET A 205 -3.96 -19.19 -7.64
N ILE A 206 -5.03 -18.92 -6.87
CA ILE A 206 -5.42 -19.74 -5.73
C ILE A 206 -5.85 -21.15 -6.20
N CYS A 207 -6.72 -21.22 -7.21
CA CYS A 207 -7.15 -22.49 -7.79
C CYS A 207 -5.98 -23.31 -8.33
N SER A 208 -5.04 -22.66 -9.02
CA SER A 208 -3.84 -23.32 -9.55
C SER A 208 -2.99 -23.93 -8.44
N ARG A 209 -2.73 -23.17 -7.36
CA ARG A 209 -1.98 -23.69 -6.19
C ARG A 209 -2.73 -24.81 -5.47
N PHE A 210 -4.06 -24.74 -5.40
CA PHE A 210 -4.87 -25.81 -4.82
C PHE A 210 -4.76 -27.11 -5.64
N ILE A 211 -4.85 -27.02 -6.97
CA ILE A 211 -4.69 -28.17 -7.88
C ILE A 211 -3.27 -28.75 -7.79
N GLU A 212 -2.25 -27.88 -7.77
CA GLU A 212 -0.84 -28.27 -7.56
C GLU A 212 -0.68 -29.07 -6.26
N ASN A 213 -1.26 -28.60 -5.16
CA ASN A 213 -1.22 -29.27 -3.87
C ASN A 213 -2.00 -30.60 -3.88
N LYS A 214 -3.19 -30.64 -4.47
CA LYS A 214 -4.02 -31.85 -4.62
C LYS A 214 -3.31 -32.95 -5.42
N ASN A 215 -2.59 -32.55 -6.47
CA ASN A 215 -1.88 -33.46 -7.36
C ASN A 215 -0.46 -33.78 -6.89
N PHE A 216 0.00 -33.16 -5.81
CA PHE A 216 1.32 -33.43 -5.25
C PHE A 216 1.40 -34.86 -4.75
N LYS A 217 2.32 -35.64 -5.33
CA LYS A 217 2.65 -37.00 -4.89
C LYS A 217 4.00 -36.95 -4.16
N PRO A 218 4.03 -37.14 -2.83
CA PRO A 218 5.29 -37.19 -2.11
C PRO A 218 6.20 -38.29 -2.67
N THR A 219 7.41 -37.93 -3.07
CA THR A 219 8.44 -38.87 -3.49
C THR A 219 9.50 -38.98 -2.41
N ALA A 220 9.84 -40.21 -2.00
CA ALA A 220 10.96 -40.43 -1.10
C ALA A 220 12.26 -39.94 -1.76
N PHE A 221 13.13 -39.34 -0.95
CA PHE A 221 14.51 -39.08 -1.29
C PHE A 221 15.35 -39.25 -0.04
N TYR A 222 16.63 -39.51 -0.24
CA TYR A 222 17.57 -39.86 0.80
C TYR A 222 18.69 -38.82 0.85
N LYS A 223 19.21 -38.59 2.04
CA LYS A 223 20.45 -37.84 2.26
C LYS A 223 21.25 -38.61 3.29
N ILE A 224 22.55 -38.76 3.05
CA ILE A 224 23.46 -39.38 3.99
C ILE A 224 23.98 -38.28 4.92
N GLN A 225 23.85 -38.51 6.22
CA GLN A 225 24.36 -37.61 7.24
C GLN A 225 25.45 -38.32 8.05
N ALA A 226 26.64 -37.74 8.07
CA ALA A 226 27.77 -38.21 8.86
C ALA A 226 28.06 -37.24 10.00
N GLN A 227 28.37 -37.78 11.18
CA GLN A 227 28.79 -37.01 12.36
C GLN A 227 30.31 -37.02 12.45
N PHE A 228 30.88 -35.86 12.73
CA PHE A 228 32.31 -35.66 12.89
C PHE A 228 32.59 -34.91 14.18
N GLU A 229 33.79 -35.12 14.71
CA GLU A 229 34.30 -34.42 15.87
C GLU A 229 35.73 -33.97 15.60
N LYS A 230 36.05 -32.72 15.89
CA LYS A 230 37.41 -32.19 15.88
C LYS A 230 37.58 -31.28 17.08
N GLU A 231 38.60 -31.52 17.90
CA GLU A 231 38.90 -30.67 19.08
C GLU A 231 37.66 -30.49 20.00
N ASN A 232 36.93 -31.58 20.28
CA ASN A 232 35.67 -31.61 21.04
C ASN A 232 34.48 -30.84 20.40
N ILE A 233 34.62 -30.35 19.17
CA ILE A 233 33.53 -29.72 18.41
C ILE A 233 32.86 -30.77 17.53
N LYS A 234 31.60 -31.10 17.84
CA LYS A 234 30.78 -32.02 17.04
C LYS A 234 30.04 -31.27 15.93
N PHE A 235 30.09 -31.80 14.72
CA PHE A 235 29.38 -31.24 13.57
C PHE A 235 28.88 -32.33 12.62
N LYS A 236 27.99 -31.97 11.71
CA LYS A 236 27.36 -32.87 10.75
C LYS A 236 27.70 -32.46 9.32
N ALA A 237 28.06 -33.42 8.48
CA ALA A 237 28.05 -33.24 7.03
C ALA A 237 26.82 -33.95 6.45
N THR A 238 26.13 -33.32 5.52
CA THR A 238 24.94 -33.89 4.86
C THR A 238 25.22 -33.94 3.35
N SER A 239 24.97 -35.08 2.72
CA SER A 239 25.14 -35.25 1.28
C SER A 239 24.11 -34.45 0.47
N ASN A 240 24.33 -34.39 -0.84
CA ASN A 240 23.27 -34.03 -1.78
C ASN A 240 22.11 -35.03 -1.70
N ARG A 241 20.97 -34.61 -2.27
CA ARG A 241 19.79 -35.44 -2.44
C ARG A 241 20.12 -36.67 -3.32
N ILE A 242 19.68 -37.85 -2.88
CA ILE A 242 19.77 -39.13 -3.60
C ILE A 242 18.35 -39.65 -3.77
N ASP A 243 17.87 -39.82 -4.99
CA ASP A 243 16.47 -40.22 -5.23
C ASP A 243 16.25 -41.73 -5.06
N GLN A 244 17.27 -42.55 -5.32
CA GLN A 244 17.17 -44.00 -5.22
C GLN A 244 17.68 -44.53 -3.88
N LYS A 245 16.86 -45.37 -3.23
CA LYS A 245 17.18 -45.97 -1.94
C LYS A 245 18.43 -46.84 -2.00
N ASP A 246 18.50 -47.74 -2.98
CA ASP A 246 19.61 -48.69 -3.12
C ASP A 246 20.96 -47.98 -3.29
N LEU A 247 20.99 -46.91 -4.08
CA LEU A 247 22.18 -46.07 -4.24
C LEU A 247 22.57 -45.38 -2.92
N ALA A 248 21.60 -44.92 -2.14
CA ALA A 248 21.86 -44.32 -0.84
C ALA A 248 22.41 -45.35 0.16
N GLU A 249 21.86 -46.57 0.17
CA GLU A 249 22.33 -47.67 1.01
C GLU A 249 23.72 -48.16 0.60
N GLU A 250 23.99 -48.31 -0.71
CA GLU A 250 25.30 -48.67 -1.23
C GLU A 250 26.34 -47.59 -0.88
N THR A 251 25.99 -46.32 -1.04
CA THR A 251 26.87 -45.20 -0.68
C THR A 251 27.13 -45.17 0.83
N LEU A 252 26.11 -45.43 1.65
CA LEU A 252 26.26 -45.54 3.10
C LEU A 252 27.15 -46.72 3.50
N ALA A 253 27.02 -47.88 2.85
CA ALA A 253 27.83 -49.07 3.11
C ALA A 253 29.31 -48.87 2.78
N LYS A 254 29.64 -47.99 1.83
CA LYS A 254 31.02 -47.59 1.51
C LYS A 254 31.65 -46.67 2.58
N LEU A 255 30.85 -46.15 3.52
CA LEU A 255 31.35 -45.31 4.61
C LEU A 255 31.70 -46.14 5.84
N THR A 256 32.90 -45.94 6.37
CA THR A 256 33.39 -46.63 7.56
C THR A 256 33.37 -45.69 8.75
N VAL A 257 32.59 -46.04 9.78
CA VAL A 257 32.56 -45.31 11.05
C VAL A 257 33.94 -45.39 11.72
N GLY A 258 34.39 -44.28 12.31
CA GLY A 258 35.70 -44.19 12.97
C GLY A 258 36.85 -43.84 12.03
N THR A 259 36.60 -43.64 10.74
CA THR A 259 37.61 -43.10 9.82
C THR A 259 37.67 -41.58 9.87
N SER A 260 38.86 -41.02 9.65
CA SER A 260 39.07 -39.58 9.55
C SER A 260 38.65 -39.06 8.17
N ALA A 261 38.22 -37.80 8.14
CA ALA A 261 37.90 -37.10 6.90
C ALA A 261 38.66 -35.78 6.81
N LYS A 262 39.02 -35.37 5.60
CA LYS A 262 39.78 -34.15 5.35
C LYS A 262 38.84 -33.02 4.95
N VAL A 263 38.91 -31.91 5.68
CA VAL A 263 38.26 -30.66 5.29
C VAL A 263 38.97 -30.13 4.04
N THR A 264 38.25 -29.98 2.93
CA THR A 264 38.85 -29.50 1.67
C THR A 264 38.74 -27.98 1.51
N LYS A 265 37.72 -27.37 2.11
CA LYS A 265 37.51 -25.93 2.06
C LYS A 265 36.80 -25.44 3.32
N VAL A 266 37.25 -24.30 3.83
CA VAL A 266 36.54 -23.51 4.86
C VAL A 266 36.40 -22.11 4.29
N GLU A 267 35.17 -21.61 4.23
CA GLU A 267 34.88 -20.26 3.75
C GLU A 267 34.02 -19.57 4.79
N GLY A 268 34.50 -18.44 5.31
CA GLY A 268 33.72 -17.53 6.12
C GLY A 268 33.26 -16.36 5.28
N LYS A 269 31.95 -16.09 5.29
CA LYS A 269 31.40 -14.89 4.66
C LYS A 269 30.79 -13.99 5.71
N GLU A 270 31.32 -12.78 5.78
CA GLU A 270 30.64 -11.68 6.44
C GLU A 270 29.44 -11.25 5.58
N VAL A 271 28.25 -11.40 6.14
CA VAL A 271 27.01 -10.95 5.52
C VAL A 271 26.47 -9.80 6.36
N LYS A 272 26.38 -8.62 5.74
CA LYS A 272 25.73 -7.46 6.33
C LYS A 272 24.24 -7.54 6.04
N GLU A 273 23.43 -7.69 7.08
CA GLU A 273 21.97 -7.65 6.96
C GLU A 273 21.50 -6.22 7.25
N PRO A 274 21.02 -5.49 6.24
CA PRO A 274 20.55 -4.13 6.43
C PRO A 274 19.18 -4.13 7.15
N PRO A 275 18.92 -3.12 8.00
CA PRO A 275 17.68 -3.06 8.78
C PRO A 275 16.45 -3.00 7.88
N PRO A 276 15.28 -3.53 8.29
CA PRO A 276 14.09 -3.50 7.45
C PRO A 276 13.71 -2.07 7.05
N LEU A 277 12.95 -1.93 5.95
CA LEU A 277 12.30 -0.65 5.63
C LEU A 277 11.04 -0.47 6.48
N LEU A 278 10.55 0.77 6.56
CA LEU A 278 9.27 1.11 7.17
C LEU A 278 8.10 0.35 6.50
N TYR A 279 6.93 0.35 7.16
CA TYR A 279 5.76 -0.32 6.62
C TYR A 279 5.09 0.47 5.51
N ASP A 280 4.76 -0.22 4.43
CA ASP A 280 3.59 0.09 3.61
C ASP A 280 2.39 -0.72 4.14
N LEU A 281 1.20 -0.56 3.53
CA LEU A 281 0.02 -1.32 3.94
C LEU A 281 0.22 -2.84 3.79
N THR A 282 0.82 -3.27 2.67
CA THR A 282 0.94 -4.69 2.33
C THR A 282 1.86 -5.44 3.29
N ASN A 283 3.01 -4.88 3.64
CA ASN A 283 3.94 -5.47 4.59
C ASN A 283 3.36 -5.47 6.00
N LEU A 284 2.63 -4.41 6.39
CA LEU A 284 1.90 -4.40 7.66
C LEU A 284 0.86 -5.53 7.71
N GLN A 285 0.06 -5.70 6.65
CA GLN A 285 -0.93 -6.77 6.53
C GLN A 285 -0.29 -8.16 6.61
N GLN A 286 0.83 -8.38 5.90
CA GLN A 286 1.54 -9.66 5.93
C GLN A 286 2.07 -9.99 7.33
N ASP A 287 2.70 -9.03 8.00
CA ASP A 287 3.29 -9.28 9.31
C ASP A 287 2.22 -9.33 10.41
N ALA A 288 1.14 -8.58 10.30
CA ALA A 288 -0.01 -8.67 11.19
C ALA A 288 -0.72 -10.02 11.06
N ASN A 289 -0.84 -10.54 9.84
CA ASN A 289 -1.37 -11.88 9.60
C ASN A 289 -0.47 -12.96 10.23
N LYS A 290 0.85 -12.92 9.99
CA LYS A 290 1.79 -13.89 10.58
C LYS A 290 1.79 -13.86 12.10
N LYS A 291 1.69 -12.67 12.70
CA LYS A 291 1.85 -12.48 14.15
C LYS A 291 0.54 -12.65 14.93
N TYR A 292 -0.58 -12.20 14.36
CA TYR A 292 -1.87 -12.10 15.06
C TYR A 292 -3.03 -12.78 14.32
N GLY A 293 -2.82 -13.31 13.10
CA GLY A 293 -3.88 -13.93 12.30
C GLY A 293 -4.86 -12.95 11.65
N TYR A 294 -4.60 -11.64 11.73
CA TYR A 294 -5.50 -10.63 11.16
C TYR A 294 -5.57 -10.75 9.64
N SER A 295 -6.76 -10.62 9.06
CA SER A 295 -6.92 -10.52 7.62
C SER A 295 -6.39 -9.18 7.10
N ALA A 296 -6.19 -9.10 5.78
CA ALA A 296 -5.81 -7.85 5.12
C ALA A 296 -6.84 -6.73 5.39
N ASP A 297 -8.13 -7.05 5.29
CA ASP A 297 -9.23 -6.11 5.52
C ASP A 297 -9.34 -5.69 6.98
N GLN A 298 -9.18 -6.63 7.92
CA GLN A 298 -9.16 -6.31 9.36
C GLN A 298 -8.01 -5.35 9.70
N THR A 299 -6.80 -5.65 9.21
CA THR A 299 -5.63 -4.80 9.44
C THR A 299 -5.83 -3.40 8.87
N LEU A 300 -6.36 -3.29 7.64
CA LEU A 300 -6.69 -2.01 7.03
C LEU A 300 -7.75 -1.26 7.84
N SER A 301 -8.82 -1.93 8.27
CA SER A 301 -9.88 -1.31 9.07
C SER A 301 -9.33 -0.74 10.38
N ILE A 302 -8.47 -1.49 11.08
CA ILE A 302 -7.83 -1.06 12.32
C ILE A 302 -6.92 0.15 12.05
N ALA A 303 -6.06 0.08 11.02
CA ALA A 303 -5.19 1.17 10.65
C ALA A 303 -5.98 2.42 10.24
N GLN A 304 -7.12 2.26 9.56
CA GLN A 304 -7.99 3.37 9.20
C GLN A 304 -8.58 4.07 10.43
N THR A 305 -9.03 3.31 11.44
CA THR A 305 -9.47 3.87 12.72
C THR A 305 -8.34 4.60 13.45
N LEU A 306 -7.12 4.06 13.45
CA LEU A 306 -5.96 4.74 14.04
C LEU A 306 -5.65 6.07 13.32
N TYR A 307 -5.74 6.09 11.99
CA TYR A 307 -5.55 7.30 11.19
C TYR A 307 -6.64 8.34 11.45
N GLU A 308 -7.90 7.93 11.58
CA GLU A 308 -9.02 8.83 11.91
C GLU A 308 -8.88 9.41 13.33
N LYS A 309 -8.32 8.63 14.26
CA LYS A 309 -7.87 9.10 15.58
C LYS A 309 -6.60 9.97 15.52
N LYS A 310 -6.02 10.17 14.33
CA LYS A 310 -4.80 10.93 14.04
C LYS A 310 -3.53 10.43 14.70
N VAL A 311 -3.48 9.18 15.18
CA VAL A 311 -2.30 8.63 15.88
C VAL A 311 -1.29 7.96 14.94
N ILE A 312 -1.68 7.73 13.69
CA ILE A 312 -0.81 7.24 12.63
C ILE A 312 -1.02 8.05 11.34
N THR A 313 -0.05 7.98 10.44
CA THR A 313 -0.14 8.58 9.11
C THR A 313 -1.01 7.74 8.17
N TYR A 314 -1.29 8.27 6.97
CA TYR A 314 -2.28 7.70 6.07
C TYR A 314 -1.95 6.23 5.70
N PRO A 315 -2.86 5.26 5.99
CA PRO A 315 -2.50 3.86 5.98
C PRO A 315 -2.60 3.18 4.62
N ARG A 316 -3.16 3.84 3.60
CA ARG A 316 -3.24 3.30 2.24
C ARG A 316 -2.05 3.78 1.40
N THR A 317 -0.86 3.57 1.94
CA THR A 317 0.40 3.88 1.28
C THR A 317 1.04 2.62 0.71
N GLY A 318 1.59 2.75 -0.50
CA GLY A 318 2.46 1.75 -1.13
C GLY A 318 3.94 2.03 -0.90
N SER A 319 4.29 3.15 -0.26
CA SER A 319 5.68 3.53 0.00
C SER A 319 6.18 2.92 1.30
N ARG A 320 7.46 2.52 1.28
CA ARG A 320 8.24 2.13 2.46
C ARG A 320 9.30 3.18 2.83
N TYR A 321 9.20 4.36 2.21
CA TYR A 321 10.13 5.48 2.33
C TYR A 321 9.43 6.73 2.86
N ILE A 322 10.21 7.59 3.50
CA ILE A 322 9.84 8.95 3.92
C ILE A 322 10.74 9.97 3.24
N GLY A 323 10.26 11.21 3.16
CA GLY A 323 11.04 12.34 2.66
C GLY A 323 12.00 12.88 3.71
N GLU A 324 12.97 13.69 3.26
CA GLU A 324 13.91 14.36 4.18
C GLU A 324 13.19 15.33 5.12
N ASP A 325 12.12 16.00 4.67
CA ASP A 325 11.31 16.92 5.49
C ASP A 325 10.62 16.23 6.68
N VAL A 326 10.20 14.97 6.50
CA VAL A 326 9.63 14.14 7.56
C VAL A 326 10.74 13.63 8.48
N PHE A 327 11.90 13.25 7.92
CA PHE A 327 13.04 12.78 8.70
C PHE A 327 13.63 13.88 9.60
N GLU A 328 13.67 15.14 9.14
CA GLU A 328 14.09 16.31 9.92
C GLU A 328 13.35 16.43 11.27
N LYS A 329 12.10 15.93 11.35
CA LYS A 329 11.24 16.02 12.54
C LYS A 329 11.20 14.74 13.38
N ILE A 330 11.95 13.70 13.00
CA ILE A 330 11.79 12.38 13.63
C ILE A 330 12.27 12.36 15.09
N GLU A 331 13.27 13.17 15.42
CA GLU A 331 13.79 13.27 16.78
C GLU A 331 12.76 13.90 17.72
N GLU A 332 12.02 14.93 17.25
CA GLU A 332 10.88 15.50 17.98
C GLU A 332 9.79 14.47 18.25
N LEU A 333 9.53 13.58 17.28
CA LEU A 333 8.60 12.46 17.46
C LEU A 333 9.10 11.47 18.53
N PHE A 334 10.39 11.13 18.55
CA PHE A 334 10.94 10.27 19.59
C PHE A 334 10.89 10.92 20.97
N GLN A 335 11.14 12.22 21.07
CA GLN A 335 10.96 12.96 22.32
C GLN A 335 9.49 12.90 22.77
N HIS A 336 8.55 13.16 21.87
CA HIS A 336 7.12 13.05 22.18
C HIS A 336 6.76 11.65 22.71
N LEU A 337 7.19 10.59 22.02
CA LEU A 337 6.90 9.21 22.43
C LEU A 337 7.59 8.82 23.74
N ALA A 338 8.78 9.34 24.00
CA ALA A 338 9.48 9.17 25.28
C ALA A 338 8.66 9.73 26.46
N ASP A 339 7.92 10.81 26.23
CA ASP A 339 7.18 11.53 27.26
C ASP A 339 5.73 11.04 27.40
N THR A 340 5.11 10.54 26.32
CA THR A 340 3.66 10.29 26.29
C THR A 340 3.23 8.84 26.15
N ALA A 341 4.12 7.95 25.67
CA ALA A 341 3.79 6.57 25.37
C ALA A 341 3.90 5.65 26.61
N GLU A 342 3.41 4.42 26.47
CA GLU A 342 3.62 3.37 27.48
C GLU A 342 5.12 3.04 27.63
N GLU A 343 5.54 2.63 28.83
CA GLU A 343 6.97 2.51 29.24
C GLU A 343 7.86 1.73 28.24
N GLY A 344 7.33 0.69 27.60
CA GLY A 344 8.06 -0.07 26.59
C GLY A 344 8.43 0.75 25.34
N ILE A 345 7.49 1.58 24.84
CA ILE A 345 7.73 2.48 23.72
C ILE A 345 8.55 3.68 24.16
N ALA A 346 8.26 4.22 25.35
CA ALA A 346 8.98 5.35 25.90
C ALA A 346 10.48 5.05 26.05
N THR A 347 10.83 3.87 26.57
CA THR A 347 12.22 3.43 26.72
C THR A 347 12.95 3.31 25.38
N ILE A 348 12.30 2.70 24.37
CA ILE A 348 12.87 2.60 23.03
C ILE A 348 13.11 3.99 22.44
N SER A 349 12.14 4.90 22.59
CA SER A 349 12.21 6.25 22.04
C SER A 349 13.32 7.06 22.70
N ARG A 350 13.46 6.99 24.03
CA ARG A 350 14.59 7.60 24.78
C ARG A 350 15.96 7.19 24.25
N ASN A 351 16.12 5.91 23.88
CA ASN A 351 17.39 5.40 23.35
C ASN A 351 17.70 5.87 21.91
N LEU A 352 16.71 6.38 21.19
CA LEU A 352 16.86 6.86 19.82
C LEU A 352 17.11 8.37 19.73
N ILE A 353 16.83 9.12 20.79
CA ILE A 353 17.10 10.56 20.88
C ILE A 353 18.62 10.79 20.87
N GLY A 354 19.11 11.70 20.03
CA GLY A 354 20.54 11.94 19.81
C GLY A 354 21.31 10.80 19.14
N ALA A 355 20.66 9.69 18.78
CA ALA A 355 21.32 8.56 18.13
C ALA A 355 21.56 8.85 16.65
N LYS A 356 22.65 8.30 16.09
CA LYS A 356 22.88 8.33 14.64
C LYS A 356 21.93 7.36 13.93
N LEU A 357 20.80 7.87 13.47
CA LEU A 357 19.77 7.09 12.81
C LEU A 357 20.18 6.67 11.39
N ASN A 358 19.70 5.49 10.98
CA ASN A 358 19.89 5.00 9.62
C ASN A 358 18.92 5.68 8.64
N LYS A 359 19.44 6.19 7.52
CA LYS A 359 18.66 6.82 6.45
C LYS A 359 18.18 5.88 5.35
N ARG A 360 18.24 4.55 5.53
CA ARG A 360 17.84 3.57 4.48
C ARG A 360 16.42 3.80 3.95
N SER A 361 15.51 4.25 4.81
CA SER A 361 14.11 4.54 4.47
C SER A 361 13.86 6.01 4.13
N VAL A 362 14.91 6.83 3.96
CA VAL A 362 14.81 8.27 3.66
C VAL A 362 15.23 8.48 2.21
N ASP A 363 14.26 8.72 1.33
CA ASP A 363 14.48 8.88 -0.12
C ASP A 363 13.24 9.51 -0.78
N ASP A 364 13.26 10.82 -1.01
CA ASP A 364 12.14 11.58 -1.61
C ASP A 364 11.70 11.00 -2.96
N LYS A 365 12.62 10.41 -3.73
CA LYS A 365 12.34 9.85 -5.06
C LYS A 365 11.58 8.52 -5.00
N LYS A 366 11.56 7.87 -3.84
CA LYS A 366 10.85 6.61 -3.61
C LYS A 366 9.58 6.79 -2.79
N VAL A 367 9.28 8.02 -2.36
CA VAL A 367 7.98 8.37 -1.85
C VAL A 367 6.99 8.40 -3.01
N THR A 368 5.90 7.66 -2.87
CA THR A 368 4.80 7.63 -3.85
C THR A 368 3.82 8.79 -3.56
N ASP A 369 2.54 8.62 -3.85
CA ASP A 369 1.46 9.55 -3.50
C ASP A 369 1.45 9.85 -1.98
N HIS A 370 1.88 8.87 -1.18
CA HIS A 370 2.09 8.98 0.27
C HIS A 370 3.44 8.38 0.68
N HIS A 371 3.95 8.82 1.83
CA HIS A 371 5.11 8.23 2.49
C HIS A 371 4.75 6.98 3.30
N ALA A 372 5.73 6.31 3.91
CA ALA A 372 5.52 5.12 4.73
C ALA A 372 4.63 5.35 5.96
N LEU A 373 4.08 4.28 6.52
CA LEU A 373 3.31 4.32 7.76
C LEU A 373 4.19 4.72 8.95
N LEU A 374 3.79 5.80 9.62
CA LEU A 374 4.41 6.36 10.82
C LEU A 374 3.36 6.51 11.92
N VAL A 375 3.83 6.61 13.16
CA VAL A 375 3.05 7.24 14.22
C VAL A 375 3.23 8.75 14.18
N THR A 376 2.30 9.46 14.78
CA THR A 376 2.29 10.92 14.88
C THR A 376 2.65 11.38 16.30
N ASP A 377 2.74 12.70 16.49
CA ASP A 377 2.87 13.39 17.78
C ASP A 377 1.54 13.52 18.56
N GLU A 378 0.46 12.89 18.07
CA GLU A 378 -0.80 12.78 18.80
C GLU A 378 -0.77 11.64 19.82
N LYS A 379 -1.12 11.95 21.08
CA LYS A 379 -1.17 10.95 22.15
C LYS A 379 -2.33 9.96 21.92
N PRO A 380 -2.05 8.64 21.89
CA PRO A 380 -3.08 7.61 21.89
C PRO A 380 -4.11 7.79 23.01
N SER A 381 -5.40 7.91 22.63
CA SER A 381 -6.50 7.63 23.56
C SER A 381 -6.56 6.12 23.86
N ALA A 382 -7.41 5.71 24.81
CA ALA A 382 -7.59 4.29 25.10
C ALA A 382 -7.87 3.50 23.82
N MET A 383 -7.04 2.48 23.57
CA MET A 383 -7.08 1.62 22.39
C MET A 383 -7.60 0.25 22.75
N LEU A 384 -8.38 -0.34 21.84
CA LEU A 384 -8.66 -1.77 21.89
C LEU A 384 -7.38 -2.56 21.66
N LYS A 385 -7.34 -3.82 22.10
CA LYS A 385 -6.13 -4.65 22.01
C LYS A 385 -5.60 -4.75 20.57
N GLU A 386 -6.49 -4.87 19.60
CA GLU A 386 -6.16 -4.97 18.18
C GLU A 386 -5.57 -3.66 17.64
N GLN A 387 -6.09 -2.52 18.09
CA GLN A 387 -5.56 -1.19 17.78
C GLN A 387 -4.14 -1.03 18.34
N SER A 388 -3.92 -1.39 19.61
CA SER A 388 -2.59 -1.39 20.22
C SER A 388 -1.63 -2.34 19.50
N ASN A 389 -2.08 -3.52 19.06
CA ASN A 389 -1.23 -4.45 18.32
C ASN A 389 -0.70 -3.83 17.02
N ILE A 390 -1.56 -3.19 16.21
CA ILE A 390 -1.15 -2.55 14.96
C ILE A 390 -0.32 -1.29 15.21
N TYR A 391 -0.74 -0.42 16.13
CA TYR A 391 0.01 0.77 16.51
C TYR A 391 1.44 0.41 16.95
N ASN A 392 1.57 -0.57 17.84
CA ASN A 392 2.87 -1.04 18.34
C ASN A 392 3.72 -1.67 17.23
N MET A 393 3.12 -2.30 16.21
CA MET A 393 3.90 -2.77 15.05
C MET A 393 4.54 -1.59 14.30
N ILE A 394 3.77 -0.52 14.04
CA ILE A 394 4.23 0.68 13.35
C ILE A 394 5.28 1.43 14.17
N VAL A 395 5.15 1.48 15.50
CA VAL A 395 6.20 2.05 16.38
C VAL A 395 7.46 1.18 16.36
N ASN A 396 7.33 -0.13 16.53
CA ASN A 396 8.49 -1.00 16.69
C ASN A 396 9.32 -1.16 15.41
N VAL A 397 8.76 -0.89 14.22
CA VAL A 397 9.56 -0.91 12.99
C VAL A 397 10.59 0.22 12.99
N TRP A 398 10.29 1.37 13.61
CA TRP A 398 11.24 2.48 13.72
C TRP A 398 12.50 2.12 14.49
N TRP A 399 12.35 1.44 15.63
CA TRP A 399 13.50 0.89 16.36
C TRP A 399 14.39 0.05 15.44
N LYS A 400 13.78 -0.87 14.68
CA LYS A 400 14.52 -1.77 13.79
C LYS A 400 15.19 -1.02 12.63
N VAL A 401 14.51 -0.02 12.07
CA VAL A 401 15.03 0.79 10.96
C VAL A 401 16.18 1.66 11.44
N SER A 402 16.10 2.22 12.65
CA SER A 402 17.10 3.12 13.23
C SER A 402 18.41 2.42 13.62
N LEU A 403 18.40 1.09 13.81
CA LEU A 403 19.60 0.32 14.09
C LEU A 403 20.54 0.20 12.89
N MET A 404 21.85 0.16 13.16
CA MET A 404 22.86 -0.14 12.14
C MET A 404 22.80 -1.60 11.68
N CYS A 405 23.35 -1.88 10.49
CA CYS A 405 23.42 -3.23 9.92
C CYS A 405 23.98 -4.24 10.93
N VAL A 406 23.34 -5.41 11.01
CA VAL A 406 23.86 -6.52 11.82
C VAL A 406 24.89 -7.28 10.99
N LEU A 407 26.08 -7.47 11.54
CA LEU A 407 27.09 -8.36 10.96
C LEU A 407 26.74 -9.80 11.36
N ARG A 408 26.42 -10.64 10.38
CA ARG A 408 26.34 -12.09 10.57
C ARG A 408 27.54 -12.75 9.93
N ILE A 409 28.28 -13.53 10.71
CA ILE A 409 29.31 -14.42 10.18
C ILE A 409 28.62 -15.73 9.85
N SER A 410 28.55 -16.06 8.56
CA SER A 410 28.11 -17.37 8.10
C SER A 410 29.33 -18.23 7.79
N LEU A 411 29.38 -19.41 8.39
CA LEU A 411 30.40 -20.44 8.12
C LEU A 411 29.72 -21.62 7.40
N PRO A 412 29.49 -21.54 6.07
CA PRO A 412 29.10 -22.71 5.32
C PRO A 412 30.27 -23.71 5.28
N SER A 413 30.15 -24.82 5.99
CA SER A 413 31.01 -25.98 5.77
C SER A 413 30.60 -26.63 4.45
N SER A 414 31.42 -26.46 3.40
CA SER A 414 31.19 -27.09 2.10
C SER A 414 32.31 -28.10 1.78
N TRP A 415 31.86 -29.34 1.59
CA TRP A 415 32.51 -30.54 1.05
C TRP A 415 33.84 -31.05 1.67
N MET A 416 33.83 -32.34 1.99
CA MET A 416 35.01 -33.20 2.15
C MET A 416 35.03 -34.11 0.91
N GLN A 417 36.09 -34.05 0.10
CA GLN A 417 36.39 -35.11 -0.87
C GLN A 417 37.36 -36.09 -0.22
N LYS A 418 37.06 -37.38 -0.38
CA LYS A 418 37.99 -38.46 -0.07
C LYS A 418 38.78 -38.74 -1.37
N GLU A 419 40.05 -38.35 -1.41
CA GLU A 419 40.98 -38.93 -2.37
C GLU A 419 41.29 -40.35 -1.89
N TRP A 420 40.94 -41.34 -2.70
CA TRP A 420 41.39 -42.71 -2.49
C TRP A 420 42.72 -42.85 -3.24
N SER A 421 43.81 -43.01 -2.48
CA SER A 421 45.09 -43.52 -2.99
C SER A 421 45.10 -45.05 -2.92
#